data_AF-J8TX97-F1
#
_entry.id   AF-J8TX97-F1
#
_cell.length_a   1.000
_cell.length_b   1.000
_cell.length_c   1.000
_cell.angle_alpha   90.00
_cell.angle_beta   90.00
_cell.angle_gamma   90.00
#
_symmetry.space_group_name_H-M   'P 1'
#
loop_
_entity.id
_entity.type
_entity.pdbx_description
1 polymer ?
#
loop_
_entity_poly.entity_id
_entity_poly.type
_entity_poly.pdbx_seq_one_letter_code
_entity_poly.pdbx_strand_id
1 'polypeptide(L)'
;FDPLLVDRELGDVLSNRWDTNGGIGTWVVEYGDRQQFDAQRVAYTSEPLLHDVEITGHPVVQLNITSTREDGLFFVYLEAVRPDRVSYYLTEGQLRARHRKVWAASPLSVLGPQQSYLERDAEPLTPGEPTIMTFTLLPISALIPAGFSLRVSLAGSESTSFANIPADGEPPELSFHRGVDGCYIDIPVVEP
;
A
#
# COMPACT_ATOMS: atom_id res chain seq x y z
N PHE A 1 16.60 7.65 0.88
CA PHE A 1 15.20 7.35 1.23
C PHE A 1 14.32 8.50 0.80
N ASP A 2 13.00 8.32 0.80
CA ASP A 2 12.00 9.39 0.69
C ASP A 2 11.22 9.49 2.01
N PRO A 3 11.08 10.69 2.60
CA PRO A 3 10.42 10.86 3.88
C PRO A 3 8.90 10.99 3.74
N LEU A 4 8.18 10.57 4.78
CA LEU A 4 6.74 10.80 4.96
C LEU A 4 6.48 11.08 6.45
N LEU A 5 6.05 12.29 6.78
CA LEU A 5 5.43 12.55 8.08
C LEU A 5 3.99 12.04 8.02
N VAL A 6 3.60 11.16 8.94
CA VAL A 6 2.25 10.62 8.95
C VAL A 6 1.25 11.70 9.35
N ASP A 7 0.37 12.04 8.42
CA ASP A 7 -0.82 12.85 8.68
C ASP A 7 -1.95 11.94 9.20
N ARG A 8 -2.37 12.14 10.45
CA ARG A 8 -3.42 11.35 11.10
C ARG A 8 -4.81 11.63 10.55
N GLU A 9 -4.99 12.78 9.92
CA GLU A 9 -6.27 13.19 9.35
C GLU A 9 -6.42 12.70 7.91
N LEU A 10 -5.33 12.29 7.25
CA LEU A 10 -5.37 11.71 5.91
C LEU A 10 -6.29 10.49 5.89
N GLY A 11 -7.42 10.63 5.21
CA GLY A 11 -8.39 9.59 4.94
C GLY A 11 -8.60 9.39 3.45
N ASP A 12 -9.40 8.40 3.10
CA ASP A 12 -9.85 8.09 1.75
C ASP A 12 -11.31 8.53 1.54
N VAL A 13 -11.82 8.33 0.33
CA VAL A 13 -13.24 8.59 0.01
C VAL A 13 -14.15 7.60 0.73
N LEU A 14 -15.35 8.02 1.14
CA LEU A 14 -16.33 7.16 1.83
C LEU A 14 -16.87 6.01 0.95
N SER A 15 -16.78 6.15 -0.36
CA SER A 15 -17.15 5.14 -1.36
C SER A 15 -16.03 4.12 -1.60
N ASN A 16 -15.03 4.05 -0.72
CA ASN A 16 -13.98 3.04 -0.75
C ASN A 16 -14.56 1.64 -0.41
N ARG A 17 -13.75 0.58 -0.63
CA ARG A 17 -14.19 -0.80 -0.41
C ARG A 17 -14.52 -1.16 1.04
N TRP A 18 -13.93 -0.49 2.03
CA TRP A 18 -14.04 -0.80 3.45
C TRP A 18 -15.35 -0.27 4.02
N ASP A 19 -15.70 0.97 3.69
CA ASP A 19 -16.90 1.63 4.21
C ASP A 19 -18.15 1.33 3.39
N THR A 20 -18.02 1.04 2.10
CA THR A 20 -19.18 0.73 1.24
C THR A 20 -19.96 -0.49 1.74
N ASN A 21 -19.27 -1.54 2.22
CA ASN A 21 -19.91 -2.74 2.77
C ASN A 21 -20.10 -2.69 4.31
N GLY A 22 -19.31 -1.87 5.01
CA GLY A 22 -19.29 -1.76 6.48
C GLY A 22 -20.27 -0.74 7.06
N GLY A 23 -20.82 0.15 6.23
CA GLY A 23 -21.78 1.20 6.62
C GLY A 23 -21.21 2.60 6.42
N ILE A 24 -22.11 3.59 6.26
CA ILE A 24 -21.99 5.05 6.00
C ILE A 24 -21.91 5.62 4.56
N GLY A 25 -21.78 4.85 3.46
CA GLY A 25 -21.76 5.53 2.14
C GLY A 25 -21.91 4.74 0.84
N THR A 26 -22.87 5.19 0.03
CA THR A 26 -23.01 5.10 -1.44
C THR A 26 -23.46 3.80 -2.13
N TRP A 27 -23.47 2.62 -1.48
CA TRP A 27 -23.85 1.32 -2.10
C TRP A 27 -23.03 0.91 -3.34
N VAL A 28 -22.07 1.74 -3.74
CA VAL A 28 -21.26 1.60 -4.94
C VAL A 28 -19.82 1.85 -4.51
N VAL A 29 -18.93 0.91 -4.83
CA VAL A 29 -17.49 1.13 -4.65
C VAL A 29 -17.01 2.03 -5.78
N GLU A 30 -16.68 3.28 -5.46
CA GLU A 30 -16.24 4.29 -6.43
C GLU A 30 -15.12 5.14 -5.83
N TYR A 31 -13.90 4.95 -6.32
CA TYR A 31 -12.73 5.66 -5.79
C TYR A 31 -12.51 7.05 -6.41
N GLY A 32 -13.19 7.36 -7.52
CA GLY A 32 -12.99 8.59 -8.29
C GLY A 32 -11.56 8.74 -8.83
N ASP A 33 -11.19 9.98 -9.20
CA ASP A 33 -9.82 10.32 -9.57
C ASP A 33 -8.93 10.39 -8.31
N ARG A 34 -7.85 9.63 -8.31
CA ARG A 34 -6.90 9.54 -7.19
C ARG A 34 -5.89 10.70 -7.15
N GLN A 35 -5.83 11.54 -8.19
CA GLN A 35 -4.90 12.68 -8.24
C GLN A 35 -5.02 13.62 -7.02
N GLN A 36 -6.20 13.68 -6.38
CA GLN A 36 -6.42 14.48 -5.17
C GLN A 36 -5.50 14.08 -3.99
N PHE A 37 -4.93 12.87 -4.00
CA PHE A 37 -4.03 12.38 -2.95
C PHE A 37 -2.54 12.58 -3.27
N ASP A 38 -2.18 13.04 -4.47
CA ASP A 38 -0.80 13.13 -4.95
C ASP A 38 0.10 13.97 -4.03
N ALA A 39 -0.44 15.04 -3.45
CA ALA A 39 0.31 15.94 -2.56
C ALA A 39 0.40 15.44 -1.12
N GLN A 40 -0.41 14.44 -0.75
CA GLN A 40 -0.56 13.95 0.63
C GLN A 40 0.10 12.58 0.84
N ARG A 41 0.57 11.93 -0.23
CA ARG A 41 1.16 10.60 -0.24
C ARG A 41 2.53 10.62 -0.90
N VAL A 42 3.38 9.65 -0.57
CA VAL A 42 4.59 9.40 -1.36
C VAL A 42 4.18 8.55 -2.56
N ALA A 43 4.38 9.06 -3.77
CA ALA A 43 3.97 8.38 -4.99
C ALA A 43 5.16 8.12 -5.93
N TYR A 44 5.24 6.90 -6.46
CA TYR A 44 6.19 6.48 -7.48
C TYR A 44 5.43 6.14 -8.74
N THR A 45 5.73 6.82 -9.85
CA THR A 45 5.04 6.64 -11.12
C THR A 45 6.03 6.10 -12.15
N SER A 46 5.68 5.03 -12.85
CA SER A 46 6.49 4.49 -13.93
C SER A 46 6.45 5.41 -15.16
N GLU A 47 7.39 5.20 -16.07
CA GLU A 47 7.20 5.63 -17.46
C GLU A 47 5.92 4.99 -18.04
N PRO A 48 5.31 5.62 -19.07
CA PRO A 48 4.18 5.03 -19.77
C PRO A 48 4.51 3.63 -20.29
N LEU A 49 3.56 2.71 -20.15
CA LEU A 49 3.65 1.34 -20.64
C LEU A 49 3.76 1.34 -22.17
N LEU A 50 4.69 0.57 -22.71
CA LEU A 50 4.94 0.49 -24.15
C LEU A 50 3.93 -0.40 -24.90
N HIS A 51 3.25 -1.29 -24.19
CA HIS A 51 2.25 -2.23 -24.68
C HIS A 51 1.20 -2.46 -23.58
N ASP A 52 0.08 -3.08 -23.94
CA ASP A 52 -0.94 -3.47 -22.96
C ASP A 52 -0.35 -4.50 -21.99
N VAL A 53 -0.61 -4.34 -20.68
CA VAL A 53 -0.11 -5.22 -19.63
C VAL A 53 -1.29 -5.82 -18.88
N GLU A 54 -1.41 -7.15 -18.89
CA GLU A 54 -2.36 -7.84 -18.01
C GLU A 54 -1.71 -8.09 -16.64
N ILE A 55 -2.37 -7.63 -15.58
CA ILE A 55 -1.99 -7.88 -14.19
C ILE A 55 -3.04 -8.79 -13.58
N THR A 56 -2.69 -10.05 -13.34
CA THR A 56 -3.59 -11.06 -12.77
C THR A 56 -2.92 -11.81 -11.62
N GLY A 57 -3.39 -11.60 -10.39
CA GLY A 57 -2.86 -12.21 -9.17
C GLY A 57 -2.74 -11.24 -7.99
N HIS A 58 -1.90 -11.58 -7.02
CA HIS A 58 -1.56 -10.73 -5.87
C HIS A 58 -0.24 -9.99 -6.11
N PRO A 59 -0.24 -8.65 -6.27
CA PRO A 59 0.99 -7.89 -6.16
C PRO A 59 1.64 -8.08 -4.80
N VAL A 60 2.97 -8.20 -4.76
CA VAL A 60 3.73 -8.37 -3.52
C VAL A 60 4.58 -7.13 -3.30
N VAL A 61 4.39 -6.48 -2.15
CA VAL A 61 5.19 -5.31 -1.76
C VAL A 61 6.29 -5.77 -0.81
N GLN A 62 7.51 -5.29 -1.05
CA GLN A 62 8.56 -5.25 -0.05
C GLN A 62 8.90 -3.80 0.27
N LEU A 63 8.68 -3.40 1.52
CA LEU A 63 9.10 -2.10 2.02
C LEU A 63 10.39 -2.28 2.84
N ASN A 64 11.41 -1.49 2.55
CA ASN A 64 12.51 -1.25 3.47
C ASN A 64 12.32 0.15 4.05
N ILE A 65 11.99 0.23 5.34
CA ILE A 65 11.65 1.49 6.00
C ILE A 65 12.47 1.73 7.24
N THR A 66 12.60 2.99 7.61
CA THR A 66 12.94 3.41 8.98
C THR A 66 11.78 4.22 9.54
N SER A 67 11.48 4.04 10.82
CA SER A 67 10.45 4.79 11.54
C SER A 67 11.02 5.46 12.80
N THR A 68 10.44 6.56 13.23
CA THR A 68 10.70 7.17 14.55
C THR A 68 9.92 6.52 15.68
N ARG A 69 8.99 5.60 15.39
CA ARG A 69 8.14 4.89 16.36
C ARG A 69 8.28 3.38 16.20
N GLU A 70 7.91 2.66 17.25
CA GLU A 70 7.98 1.18 17.30
C GLU A 70 6.84 0.48 16.53
N ASP A 71 5.86 1.24 16.05
CA ASP A 71 4.70 0.74 15.33
C ASP A 71 4.15 1.81 14.39
N GLY A 72 3.31 1.41 13.45
CA GLY A 72 2.70 2.30 12.45
C GLY A 72 1.84 1.54 11.46
N LEU A 73 1.01 2.24 10.71
CA LEU A 73 0.28 1.68 9.58
C LEU A 73 1.00 1.99 8.27
N PHE A 74 0.88 1.08 7.32
CA PHE A 74 1.41 1.21 5.98
C PHE A 74 0.31 0.81 5.02
N PHE A 75 -0.13 1.75 4.20
CA PHE A 75 -1.08 1.54 3.12
C PHE A 75 -0.35 1.73 1.80
N VAL A 76 -0.54 0.78 0.90
CA VAL A 76 0.07 0.79 -0.44
C VAL A 76 -1.06 0.64 -1.44
N TYR A 77 -1.17 1.62 -2.32
CA TYR A 77 -2.16 1.65 -3.39
C TYR A 77 -1.45 1.47 -4.72
N LEU A 78 -1.99 0.58 -5.56
CA LEU A 78 -1.60 0.45 -6.96
C LEU A 78 -2.66 1.14 -7.81
N GLU A 79 -2.21 2.01 -8.71
CA GLU A 79 -3.05 2.87 -9.53
C GLU A 79 -2.61 2.82 -11.00
N ALA A 80 -3.55 3.01 -11.92
CA ALA A 80 -3.30 3.20 -13.35
C ALA A 80 -3.53 4.68 -13.70
N VAL A 81 -2.48 5.36 -14.15
CA VAL A 81 -2.50 6.78 -14.49
C VAL A 81 -2.63 6.93 -16.00
N ARG A 82 -3.71 7.57 -16.43
CA ARG A 82 -3.97 7.87 -17.85
C ARG A 82 -3.06 9.02 -18.34
N PRO A 83 -2.77 9.15 -19.65
CA PRO A 83 -1.96 10.26 -20.18
C PRO A 83 -2.40 11.68 -19.81
N ASP A 84 -3.70 11.89 -19.54
CA ASP A 84 -4.24 13.17 -19.07
C ASP A 84 -4.16 13.37 -17.55
N ARG A 85 -3.46 12.46 -16.87
CA ARG A 85 -3.16 12.43 -15.43
C ARG A 85 -4.30 12.03 -14.52
N VAL A 86 -5.43 11.58 -15.06
CA VAL A 86 -6.47 10.92 -14.24
C VAL A 86 -5.90 9.62 -13.69
N SER A 87 -5.97 9.46 -12.38
CA SER A 87 -5.48 8.25 -11.70
C SER A 87 -6.63 7.36 -11.27
N TYR A 88 -6.59 6.09 -11.69
CA TYR A 88 -7.57 5.07 -11.38
C TYR A 88 -7.02 4.11 -10.33
N TYR A 89 -7.79 3.89 -9.27
CA TYR A 89 -7.52 2.83 -8.30
C TYR A 89 -7.55 1.45 -8.98
N LEU A 90 -6.51 0.63 -8.75
CA LEU A 90 -6.50 -0.78 -9.16
C LEU A 90 -6.69 -1.70 -7.95
N THR A 91 -5.83 -1.57 -6.94
CA THR A 91 -5.87 -2.37 -5.72
C THR A 91 -5.09 -1.71 -4.59
N GLU A 92 -5.17 -2.28 -3.39
CA GLU A 92 -4.40 -1.86 -2.24
C GLU A 92 -4.06 -3.03 -1.32
N GLY A 93 -3.20 -2.74 -0.36
CA GLY A 93 -2.87 -3.62 0.74
C GLY A 93 -2.38 -2.79 1.91
N GLN A 94 -2.55 -3.34 3.09
CA GLN A 94 -2.20 -2.66 4.32
C GLN A 94 -1.54 -3.59 5.32
N LEU A 95 -0.62 -3.03 6.09
CA LEU A 95 0.08 -3.73 7.15
C LEU A 95 0.29 -2.79 8.34
N ARG A 96 0.00 -3.29 9.54
CA ARG A 96 0.47 -2.68 10.79
C ARG A 96 1.85 -3.24 11.11
N ALA A 97 2.83 -2.39 11.37
CA ALA A 97 4.24 -2.73 11.45
C ALA A 97 4.54 -3.88 12.41
N ARG A 98 3.92 -3.89 13.60
CA ARG A 98 4.11 -4.98 14.58
C ARG A 98 3.72 -6.37 14.06
N HIS A 99 2.94 -6.46 12.98
CA HIS A 99 2.56 -7.73 12.36
C HIS A 99 3.46 -8.11 11.18
N ARG A 100 4.58 -7.42 10.94
CA ARG A 100 5.45 -7.63 9.77
C ARG A 100 6.06 -9.02 9.64
N LYS A 101 6.11 -9.81 10.72
CA LYS A 101 6.68 -11.15 10.70
C LYS A 101 5.91 -12.06 9.73
N VAL A 102 6.59 -12.45 8.66
CA VAL A 102 6.02 -13.38 7.66
C VAL A 102 5.91 -14.78 8.26
N TRP A 103 4.71 -15.36 8.17
CA TRP A 103 4.42 -16.72 8.58
C TRP A 103 4.81 -17.72 7.47
N ALA A 104 6.08 -18.12 7.49
CA ALA A 104 6.67 -19.00 6.47
C ALA A 104 5.94 -20.36 6.32
N ALA A 105 5.34 -20.88 7.39
CA ALA A 105 4.61 -22.15 7.39
C ALA A 105 3.10 -21.99 7.11
N SER A 106 2.66 -20.84 6.61
CA SER A 106 1.26 -20.61 6.29
C SER A 106 0.76 -21.60 5.22
N PRO A 107 -0.41 -22.24 5.42
CA PRO A 107 -1.04 -23.08 4.40
C PRO A 107 -1.51 -22.26 3.18
N LEU A 108 -1.53 -20.93 3.28
CA LEU A 108 -1.92 -20.00 2.22
C LEU A 108 -0.71 -19.32 1.54
N SER A 109 0.52 -19.81 1.79
CA SER A 109 1.75 -19.24 1.21
C SER A 109 1.78 -19.23 -0.32
N VAL A 110 0.99 -20.09 -0.98
CA VAL A 110 0.79 -20.07 -2.44
C VAL A 110 0.18 -18.76 -2.95
N LEU A 111 -0.52 -18.00 -2.10
CA LEU A 111 -1.11 -16.71 -2.43
C LEU A 111 -0.15 -15.53 -2.17
N GLY A 112 1.09 -15.80 -1.76
CA GLY A 112 2.10 -14.80 -1.38
C GLY A 112 2.33 -14.73 0.13
N PRO A 113 3.17 -13.78 0.61
CA PRO A 113 3.52 -13.63 2.02
C PRO A 113 2.29 -13.44 2.91
N GLN A 114 2.22 -14.20 4.01
CA GLN A 114 1.12 -14.16 4.96
C GLN A 114 1.63 -13.79 6.35
N GLN A 115 0.78 -13.18 7.17
CA GLN A 115 1.04 -12.87 8.57
C GLN A 115 0.11 -13.72 9.45
N SER A 116 0.57 -14.15 10.63
CA SER A 116 -0.28 -14.90 11.56
C SER A 116 -1.26 -14.01 12.34
N TYR A 117 -0.90 -12.72 12.50
CA TYR A 117 -1.58 -11.72 13.34
C TYR A 117 -1.73 -12.10 14.83
N LEU A 118 -1.04 -13.14 15.29
CA LEU A 118 -1.04 -13.55 16.68
C LEU A 118 -0.12 -12.65 17.51
N GLU A 119 -0.52 -12.38 18.76
CA GLU A 119 0.28 -11.55 19.67
C GLU A 119 1.69 -12.09 19.91
N ARG A 120 1.84 -13.42 20.04
CA ARG A 120 3.15 -14.08 20.21
C ARG A 120 4.11 -13.88 19.03
N ASP A 121 3.58 -13.51 17.87
CA ASP A 121 4.34 -13.28 16.64
C ASP A 121 4.53 -11.78 16.38
N ALA A 122 4.10 -10.91 17.29
CA ALA A 122 4.32 -9.47 17.16
C ALA A 122 5.82 -9.14 17.17
N GLU A 123 6.22 -8.34 16.18
CA GLU A 123 7.61 -7.94 15.96
C GLU A 123 7.65 -6.41 15.73
N PRO A 124 7.70 -5.60 16.82
CA PRO A 124 7.78 -4.15 16.72
C PRO A 124 8.95 -3.67 15.87
N LEU A 125 8.87 -2.43 15.38
CA LEU A 125 9.98 -1.73 14.78
C LEU A 125 10.96 -1.27 15.85
N THR A 126 12.24 -1.17 15.49
CA THR A 126 13.23 -0.47 16.30
C THR A 126 13.42 0.94 15.73
N PRO A 127 13.10 2.01 16.50
CA PRO A 127 13.19 3.37 15.99
C PRO A 127 14.59 3.69 15.44
N GLY A 128 14.64 4.26 14.24
CA GLY A 128 15.90 4.60 13.57
C GLY A 128 16.58 3.45 12.82
N GLU A 129 16.12 2.21 12.96
CA GLU A 129 16.71 1.05 12.26
C GLU A 129 15.94 0.71 10.97
N PRO A 130 16.65 0.48 9.83
CA PRO A 130 16.03 -0.07 8.62
C PRO A 130 15.41 -1.45 8.87
N THR A 131 14.17 -1.62 8.46
CA THR A 131 13.40 -2.85 8.66
C THR A 131 12.69 -3.22 7.37
N ILE A 132 12.78 -4.51 6.99
CA ILE A 132 12.07 -5.07 5.85
C ILE A 132 10.69 -5.57 6.29
N MET A 133 9.67 -5.22 5.51
CA MET A 133 8.30 -5.71 5.67
C MET A 133 7.78 -6.16 4.31
N THR A 134 7.21 -7.37 4.25
CA THR A 134 6.72 -7.94 2.99
C THR A 134 5.28 -8.42 3.16
N PHE A 135 4.39 -7.99 2.26
CA PHE A 135 2.97 -8.33 2.29
C PHE A 135 2.34 -8.20 0.90
N THR A 136 1.19 -8.83 0.71
CA THR A 136 0.44 -8.81 -0.56
C THR A 136 -0.53 -7.63 -0.62
N LEU A 137 -0.74 -7.07 -1.81
CA LEU A 137 -1.97 -6.34 -2.12
C LEU A 137 -3.12 -7.33 -2.37
N LEU A 138 -4.35 -6.81 -2.35
CA LEU A 138 -5.53 -7.57 -2.72
C LEU A 138 -5.44 -8.01 -4.20
N PRO A 139 -5.95 -9.20 -4.53
CA PRO A 139 -5.78 -9.75 -5.86
C PRO A 139 -6.61 -8.99 -6.89
N ILE A 140 -6.07 -8.87 -8.10
CA ILE A 140 -6.75 -8.26 -9.25
C ILE A 140 -6.59 -9.11 -10.49
N SER A 141 -7.44 -8.85 -11.48
CA SER A 141 -7.24 -9.22 -12.89
C SER A 141 -7.66 -8.01 -13.72
N ALA A 142 -6.69 -7.32 -14.32
CA ALA A 142 -6.90 -6.07 -15.03
C ALA A 142 -5.95 -5.95 -16.22
N LEU A 143 -6.49 -5.54 -17.37
CA LEU A 143 -5.70 -5.15 -18.53
C LEU A 143 -5.45 -3.64 -18.50
N ILE A 144 -4.19 -3.23 -18.41
CA ILE A 144 -3.78 -1.84 -18.41
C ILE A 144 -3.31 -1.47 -19.82
N PRO A 145 -3.98 -0.52 -20.50
CA PRO A 145 -3.63 -0.17 -21.88
C PRO A 145 -2.25 0.47 -22.00
N ALA A 146 -1.61 0.29 -23.16
CA ALA A 146 -0.41 1.02 -23.55
C ALA A 146 -0.61 2.55 -23.40
N GLY A 147 0.45 3.24 -22.99
CA GLY A 147 0.44 4.68 -22.73
C GLY A 147 -0.05 5.08 -21.33
N PHE A 148 -0.69 4.19 -20.57
CA PHE A 148 -0.91 4.42 -19.14
C PHE A 148 0.41 4.23 -18.37
N SER A 149 0.55 4.88 -17.21
CA SER A 149 1.61 4.60 -16.24
C SER A 149 1.05 3.81 -15.06
N LEU A 150 1.89 3.01 -14.41
CA LEU A 150 1.57 2.46 -13.09
C LEU A 150 2.05 3.42 -12.01
N ARG A 151 1.23 3.64 -10.99
CA ARG A 151 1.61 4.43 -9.82
C ARG A 151 1.44 3.61 -8.55
N VAL A 152 2.43 3.70 -7.68
CA VAL A 152 2.39 3.18 -6.31
C VAL A 152 2.33 4.37 -5.36
N SER A 153 1.25 4.47 -4.60
CA SER A 153 1.06 5.52 -3.59
C SER A 153 1.18 4.92 -2.19
N LEU A 154 1.95 5.56 -1.31
CA LEU A 154 2.20 5.14 0.06
C LEU A 154 1.60 6.13 1.05
N ALA A 155 0.89 5.62 2.05
CA ALA A 155 0.33 6.41 3.15
C ALA A 155 0.58 5.72 4.50
N GLY A 156 0.72 6.52 5.56
CA GLY A 156 0.83 6.03 6.93
C GLY A 156 -0.46 6.12 7.76
N SER A 157 -1.53 6.62 7.14
CA SER A 157 -2.86 6.73 7.71
C SER A 157 -3.92 6.56 6.62
N GLU A 158 -5.08 6.10 7.04
CA GLU A 158 -6.33 6.08 6.28
C GLU A 158 -7.44 6.25 7.34
N SER A 159 -7.70 7.51 7.72
CA SER A 159 -8.55 7.87 8.85
C SER A 159 -10.04 7.66 8.62
N THR A 160 -10.46 7.44 7.37
CA THR A 160 -11.87 7.22 7.03
C THR A 160 -12.31 5.84 7.52
N SER A 161 -11.52 4.79 7.29
CA SER A 161 -11.87 3.42 7.68
C SER A 161 -11.04 2.85 8.84
N PHE A 162 -9.85 3.39 9.13
CA PHE A 162 -8.91 2.81 10.10
C PHE A 162 -8.55 3.76 11.25
N ALA A 163 -8.40 3.19 12.44
CA ALA A 163 -7.88 3.92 13.59
C ALA A 163 -6.37 4.19 13.44
N ASN A 164 -5.93 5.37 13.86
CA ASN A 164 -4.52 5.76 13.87
C ASN A 164 -3.66 4.86 14.77
N ILE A 165 -2.45 4.50 14.30
CA ILE A 165 -1.44 3.77 15.07
C ILE A 165 -0.06 4.44 14.92
N PRO A 166 0.64 4.73 16.02
CA PRO A 166 0.14 4.75 17.40
C PRO A 166 -0.98 5.79 17.60
N ALA A 167 -1.94 5.47 18.47
CA ALA A 167 -3.09 6.34 18.73
C ALA A 167 -2.71 7.64 19.47
N ASP A 168 -1.54 7.67 20.11
CA ASP A 168 -1.06 8.73 20.98
C ASP A 168 0.36 9.23 20.64
N GLY A 169 0.74 10.34 21.25
CA GLY A 169 2.02 11.02 21.01
C GLY A 169 2.17 11.56 19.59
N GLU A 170 3.39 11.88 19.19
CA GLU A 170 3.67 12.39 17.84
C GLU A 170 3.48 11.31 16.76
N PRO A 171 2.89 11.63 15.60
CA PRO A 171 2.80 10.67 14.49
C PRO A 171 4.17 10.14 14.07
N PRO A 172 4.27 8.90 13.55
CA PRO A 172 5.52 8.40 13.01
C PRO A 172 6.04 9.28 11.87
N GLU A 173 7.35 9.48 11.84
CA GLU A 173 8.05 9.87 10.62
C GLU A 173 8.63 8.62 9.98
N LEU A 174 8.30 8.39 8.71
CA LEU A 174 8.69 7.23 7.94
C LEU A 174 9.72 7.64 6.89
N SER A 175 10.69 6.78 6.65
CA SER A 175 11.67 6.92 5.58
C SER A 175 11.66 5.66 4.72
N PHE A 176 11.27 5.78 3.45
CA PHE A 176 11.24 4.68 2.49
C PHE A 176 12.56 4.59 1.75
N HIS A 177 13.32 3.52 1.95
CA HIS A 177 14.64 3.37 1.36
C HIS A 177 14.57 3.14 -0.17
N ARG A 178 15.56 3.67 -0.89
CA ARG A 178 15.67 3.59 -2.36
C ARG A 178 16.99 2.94 -2.74
N GLY A 179 17.07 2.40 -3.96
CA GLY A 179 18.28 1.76 -4.49
C GLY A 179 18.17 0.24 -4.47
N VAL A 180 19.32 -0.45 -4.50
CA VAL A 180 19.39 -1.91 -4.61
C VAL A 180 18.67 -2.63 -3.47
N ASP A 181 18.80 -2.11 -2.24
CA ASP A 181 18.11 -2.65 -1.05
C ASP A 181 16.85 -1.85 -0.70
N GLY A 182 16.30 -1.10 -1.66
CA GLY A 182 15.15 -0.22 -1.46
C GLY A 182 13.81 -0.94 -1.43
N CYS A 183 12.75 -0.15 -1.28
CA CYS A 183 11.38 -0.62 -1.47
C CYS A 183 11.13 -1.02 -2.93
N TYR A 184 10.36 -2.07 -3.15
CA TYR A 184 9.85 -2.46 -4.46
C TYR A 184 8.47 -3.11 -4.37
N ILE A 185 7.83 -3.24 -5.53
CA ILE A 185 6.61 -4.04 -5.70
C ILE A 185 6.82 -5.00 -6.87
N ASP A 186 6.48 -6.27 -6.66
CA ASP A 186 6.38 -7.27 -7.71
C ASP A 186 4.94 -7.28 -8.24
N ILE A 187 4.80 -7.07 -9.54
CA ILE A 187 3.52 -7.03 -10.24
C ILE A 187 3.31 -8.37 -10.97
N PRO A 188 2.21 -9.10 -10.75
CA PRO A 188 1.95 -10.40 -11.38
C PRO A 188 1.48 -10.19 -12.82
N VAL A 189 2.41 -9.88 -13.71
CA VAL A 189 2.15 -9.72 -15.14
C VAL A 189 1.93 -11.09 -15.77
N VAL A 190 0.84 -11.23 -16.54
CA VAL A 190 0.59 -12.40 -17.37
C VAL A 190 1.02 -12.08 -18.80
N GLU A 191 1.95 -12.89 -19.33
CA GLU A 191 2.33 -12.80 -20.73
C GLU A 191 1.21 -13.44 -21.60
N PRO A 192 0.84 -12.81 -22.73
CA PRO A 192 -0.17 -13.34 -23.65
C PRO A 192 0.24 -14.64 -24.36
#